data_AF-A0A9W5U1B4-F1
#
_entry.id   AF-A0A9W5U1B4-F1
#
_cell.length_a   1.000
_cell.length_b   1.000
_cell.length_c   1.000
_cell.angle_alpha   90.00
_cell.angle_beta   90.00
_cell.angle_gamma   90.00
#
_symmetry.space_group_name_H-M   'P 1'
#
loop_
_entity.id
_entity.type
_entity.pdbx_description
1 polymer ?
#
loop_
_entity_poly.entity_id
_entity_poly.type
_entity_poly.pdbx_seq_one_letter_code
_entity_poly.pdbx_strand_id
1 'polypeptide(L)'
;MALTYNVYRDDEKIASDLEEKTYKDTGLKANTEYKYQVSAENEHGESELSEPLIVKTKATTTTTTSTTSTTTTTSTTTEPTTTTTTTEKPTTTTTTTEPTTTTTTTEADGGDE
;
A
#
# COMPACT_ATOMS: atom_id res chain seq x y z
N MET A 1 8.60 31.27 -9.69
CA MET A 1 7.79 30.06 -9.80
C MET A 1 8.65 28.86 -10.10
N ALA A 2 9.07 28.15 -9.06
CA ALA A 2 9.52 26.77 -9.20
C ALA A 2 8.27 25.88 -9.27
N LEU A 3 8.28 24.92 -10.18
CA LEU A 3 7.28 23.85 -10.24
C LEU A 3 8.00 22.59 -9.74
N THR A 4 7.62 22.12 -8.57
CA THR A 4 8.13 20.86 -8.01
C THR A 4 7.05 19.79 -8.10
N TYR A 5 7.46 18.54 -7.95
CA TYR A 5 6.57 17.40 -7.91
C TYR A 5 6.70 16.66 -6.58
N ASN A 6 5.56 16.18 -6.08
CA ASN A 6 5.49 15.29 -4.93
C ASN A 6 5.05 13.90 -5.40
N VAL A 7 5.66 12.85 -4.84
CA VAL A 7 5.37 11.45 -5.18
C VAL A 7 4.76 10.78 -3.97
N TYR A 8 3.64 10.12 -4.21
CA TYR A 8 2.86 9.41 -3.21
C TYR A 8 2.88 7.91 -3.51
N ARG A 9 3.04 7.09 -2.47
CA ARG A 9 2.91 5.63 -2.51
C ARG A 9 1.92 5.19 -1.45
N ASP A 10 0.88 4.47 -1.86
CA ASP A 10 -0.21 4.01 -0.98
C ASP A 10 -0.83 5.15 -0.17
N ASP A 11 -1.08 6.28 -0.84
CA ASP A 11 -1.60 7.54 -0.28
C ASP A 11 -0.67 8.25 0.73
N GLU A 12 0.55 7.76 0.93
CA GLU A 12 1.59 8.41 1.75
C GLU A 12 2.61 9.15 0.87
N LYS A 13 2.97 10.38 1.24
CA LYS A 13 4.00 11.14 0.52
C LYS A 13 5.38 10.56 0.81
N ILE A 14 6.04 10.01 -0.20
CA ILE A 14 7.38 9.39 -0.09
C ILE A 14 8.50 10.26 -0.65
N ALA A 15 8.17 11.28 -1.45
CA ALA A 15 9.12 12.28 -1.93
C ALA A 15 8.42 13.61 -2.19
N SER A 16 9.16 14.70 -2.02
CA SER A 16 8.73 16.07 -2.32
C SER A 16 9.84 16.87 -2.99
N ASP A 17 9.49 18.08 -3.44
CA ASP A 17 10.45 19.06 -3.96
C ASP A 17 11.25 18.55 -5.17
N LEU A 18 10.67 17.63 -5.94
CA LEU A 18 11.33 17.07 -7.11
C LEU A 18 11.20 18.01 -8.30
N GLU A 19 12.33 18.50 -8.82
CA GLU A 19 12.36 19.27 -10.08
C GLU A 19 12.43 18.35 -11.30
N GLU A 20 12.93 17.13 -11.12
CA GLU A 20 13.04 16.12 -12.17
C GLU A 20 11.74 15.34 -12.33
N LYS A 21 11.44 14.95 -13.58
CA LYS A 21 10.28 14.09 -13.90
C LYS A 21 10.56 12.60 -13.73
N THR A 22 11.67 12.26 -13.05
CA THR A 22 12.10 10.88 -12.80
C THR A 22 12.36 10.74 -11.32
N TYR A 23 11.76 9.72 -10.71
CA TYR A 23 11.99 9.35 -9.32
C TYR A 23 12.27 7.85 -9.23
N LYS A 24 13.26 7.48 -8.42
CA LYS A 24 13.64 6.08 -8.19
C LYS A 24 13.24 5.66 -6.78
N ASP A 25 12.15 4.92 -6.68
CA ASP A 25 11.74 4.28 -5.42
C ASP A 25 12.63 3.06 -5.12
N THR A 26 13.04 2.88 -3.87
CA THR A 26 13.93 1.79 -3.42
C THR A 26 13.48 1.23 -2.08
N GLY A 27 13.95 0.03 -1.73
CA GLY A 27 13.55 -0.64 -0.47
C GLY A 27 12.17 -1.29 -0.51
N LEU A 28 11.61 -1.49 -1.70
CA LEU A 28 10.30 -2.14 -1.89
C LEU A 28 10.34 -3.63 -1.57
N LYS A 29 9.27 -4.12 -0.93
CA LYS A 29 9.02 -5.55 -0.75
C LYS A 29 8.69 -6.21 -2.09
N ALA A 30 9.17 -7.44 -2.27
CA ALA A 30 8.90 -8.26 -3.43
C ALA A 30 7.45 -8.77 -3.46
N ASN A 31 6.94 -9.09 -4.65
CA ASN A 31 5.56 -9.56 -4.87
C ASN A 31 4.48 -8.67 -4.22
N THR A 32 4.76 -7.37 -4.06
CA THR A 32 3.89 -6.42 -3.37
C THR A 32 3.37 -5.41 -4.38
N GLU A 33 2.07 -5.13 -4.30
CA GLU A 33 1.41 -4.12 -5.10
C GLU A 33 1.51 -2.77 -4.41
N TYR A 34 1.79 -1.72 -5.18
CA TYR A 34 1.92 -0.35 -4.71
C TYR A 34 1.12 0.57 -5.62
N LYS A 35 0.46 1.56 -5.01
CA LYS A 35 -0.25 2.63 -5.73
C LYS A 35 0.59 3.89 -5.76
N TYR A 36 0.98 4.35 -6.94
CA TYR A 36 1.71 5.61 -7.12
C TYR A 36 0.81 6.72 -7.65
N GLN A 37 0.93 7.90 -7.06
CA GLN A 37 0.29 9.13 -7.52
C GLN A 37 1.31 10.26 -7.47
N VAL A 38 1.12 11.29 -8.30
CA VAL A 38 1.96 12.49 -8.27
C VAL A 38 1.09 13.73 -8.21
N SER A 39 1.56 14.75 -7.51
CA SER A 39 1.00 16.10 -7.56
C SER A 39 2.11 17.06 -7.99
N ALA A 40 1.70 18.19 -8.57
CA ALA A 40 2.58 19.32 -8.79
C ALA A 40 2.37 20.38 -7.70
N GLU A 41 3.44 21.01 -7.24
CA GLU A 41 3.43 22.08 -6.25
C GLU A 41 4.09 23.35 -6.83
N ASN A 42 3.48 24.50 -6.56
CA ASN A 42 4.00 25.81 -6.94
C ASN A 42 3.75 26.84 -5.83
N GLU A 43 4.07 28.11 -6.09
CA GLU A 43 3.91 29.21 -5.10
C GLU A 43 2.45 29.44 -4.63
N HIS A 44 1.46 28.89 -5.35
CA HIS A 44 0.04 28.94 -4.97
C HIS A 44 -0.43 27.69 -4.21
N GLY A 45 0.40 26.66 -4.10
CA GLY A 45 0.11 25.41 -3.39
C GLY A 45 0.23 24.16 -4.26
N GLU A 46 -0.26 23.06 -3.70
CA GLU A 46 -0.28 21.74 -4.33
C GLU A 46 -1.54 21.53 -5.19
N SER A 47 -1.38 20.89 -6.34
CA SER A 47 -2.46 20.47 -7.23
C SER A 47 -3.08 19.14 -6.80
N GLU A 48 -4.21 18.78 -7.41
CA GLU A 48 -4.82 17.47 -7.23
C GLU A 48 -3.87 16.33 -7.65
N LEU A 49 -4.00 15.17 -6.97
CA LEU A 49 -3.24 13.97 -7.30
C LEU A 49 -3.59 13.46 -8.70
N SER A 50 -2.59 12.93 -9.39
CA SER A 50 -2.77 12.24 -10.67
C SER A 50 -3.63 10.99 -10.54
N GLU A 51 -4.04 10.44 -11.68
CA GLU A 51 -4.61 9.10 -11.71
C GLU A 51 -3.67 8.07 -11.05
N PRO A 52 -4.21 7.13 -10.26
CA PRO A 52 -3.41 6.15 -9.54
C PRO A 52 -2.79 5.13 -10.48
N LEU A 53 -1.47 5.00 -10.42
CA LEU A 53 -0.71 3.98 -11.12
C LEU A 53 -0.45 2.79 -10.19
N ILE A 54 -1.14 1.67 -10.45
CA ILE A 54 -0.95 0.43 -9.69
C ILE A 54 0.14 -0.42 -10.35
N VAL A 55 1.22 -0.70 -9.60
CA VAL A 55 2.31 -1.57 -10.06
C VAL A 55 2.65 -2.61 -9.01
N LYS A 56 2.97 -3.82 -9.48
CA LYS A 56 3.37 -4.93 -8.62
C LYS A 56 4.84 -5.26 -8.81
N THR A 57 5.59 -5.29 -7.72
CA THR A 57 6.99 -5.71 -7.75
C THR A 57 7.10 -7.19 -8.12
N LYS A 58 8.17 -7.53 -8.84
CA LYS A 58 8.46 -8.93 -9.18
C LYS A 58 8.62 -9.76 -7.91
N ALA A 59 8.10 -10.99 -7.92
CA ALA A 59 8.38 -11.94 -6.85
C ALA A 59 9.89 -12.23 -6.78
N THR A 60 10.43 -12.30 -5.56
CA THR A 60 11.76 -12.83 -5.33
C THR A 60 11.75 -14.30 -5.73
N THR A 61 12.50 -14.65 -6.76
CA THR A 61 12.84 -16.05 -7.01
C THR A 61 13.80 -16.44 -5.89
N THR A 62 13.31 -17.11 -4.85
CA THR A 62 14.18 -17.80 -3.91
C THR A 62 14.91 -18.88 -4.70
N THR A 63 16.11 -18.57 -5.20
CA THR A 63 17.06 -19.63 -5.55
C THR A 63 17.42 -20.26 -4.22
N THR A 64 16.76 -21.37 -3.88
CA THR A 64 17.25 -22.27 -2.84
C THR A 64 18.58 -22.80 -3.35
N THR A 65 19.67 -22.10 -3.05
CA THR A 65 21.00 -22.67 -3.13
C THR A 65 20.99 -23.79 -2.11
N SER A 66 20.76 -25.02 -2.57
CA SER A 66 20.98 -26.24 -1.81
C SER A 66 22.46 -26.27 -1.44
N THR A 67 22.81 -25.66 -0.31
CA THR A 67 24.11 -25.84 0.33
C THR A 67 24.17 -27.30 0.75
N THR A 68 24.93 -28.11 0.03
CA THR A 68 25.28 -29.48 0.41
C THR A 68 25.90 -29.45 1.81
N SER A 69 25.09 -29.72 2.82
CA SER A 69 25.53 -29.86 4.20
C SER A 69 26.33 -31.16 4.32
N THR A 70 27.63 -31.06 4.54
CA THR A 70 28.44 -32.19 5.02
C THR A 70 27.90 -32.63 6.38
N THR A 71 27.43 -33.87 6.44
CA THR A 71 26.95 -34.56 7.64
C THR A 71 28.05 -34.67 8.68
N THR A 72 27.88 -34.01 9.83
CA THR A 72 28.54 -34.40 11.08
C THR A 72 27.45 -34.87 12.03
N THR A 73 27.33 -36.18 12.16
CA THR A 73 26.47 -36.87 13.13
C THR A 73 27.05 -36.72 14.54
N THR A 74 26.30 -36.08 15.44
CA THR A 74 26.48 -36.30 16.88
C THR A 74 25.12 -36.46 17.51
N SER A 75 24.83 -37.69 17.92
CA SER A 75 23.63 -38.13 18.61
C SER A 75 23.62 -37.62 20.06
N THR A 76 22.54 -36.97 20.49
CA THR A 76 22.21 -36.85 21.92
C THR A 76 20.70 -36.93 22.13
N THR A 77 20.34 -37.88 22.98
CA THR A 77 19.02 -38.41 23.38
C THR A 77 18.31 -37.52 24.41
N THR A 78 16.99 -37.74 24.57
CA THR A 78 16.01 -37.19 25.56
C THR A 78 15.34 -35.88 25.11
N GLU A 79 14.02 -35.70 25.01
CA GLU A 79 12.82 -36.26 25.66
C GLU A 79 11.56 -35.88 24.82
N PRO A 80 10.44 -36.63 24.80
CA PRO A 80 9.24 -36.21 24.07
C PRO A 80 8.38 -35.26 24.91
N THR A 81 8.11 -34.05 24.41
CA THR A 81 7.03 -33.20 24.94
C THR A 81 6.11 -32.74 23.82
N THR A 82 4.93 -33.36 23.80
CA THR A 82 3.74 -32.94 23.06
C THR A 82 3.15 -31.71 23.73
N THR A 83 2.93 -30.63 23.00
CA THR A 83 1.92 -29.63 23.37
C THR A 83 1.27 -29.06 22.12
N THR A 84 0.08 -29.57 21.85
CA THR A 84 -0.94 -29.02 20.96
C THR A 84 -1.63 -27.86 21.69
N THR A 85 -1.64 -26.67 21.09
CA THR A 85 -2.56 -25.60 21.52
C THR A 85 -3.27 -25.03 20.30
N THR A 86 -4.47 -25.57 20.04
CA THR A 86 -5.51 -24.95 19.21
C THR A 86 -6.25 -23.95 20.09
N THR A 87 -6.22 -22.67 19.73
CA THR A 87 -7.19 -21.69 20.22
C THR A 87 -7.87 -21.06 19.02
N GLU A 88 -8.99 -21.64 18.64
CA GLU A 88 -10.02 -21.02 17.82
C GLU A 88 -10.73 -19.95 18.67
N LYS A 89 -10.79 -18.70 18.22
CA LYS A 89 -11.87 -17.74 18.53
C LYS A 89 -11.74 -16.47 17.68
N PRO A 90 -12.83 -15.71 17.48
CA PRO A 90 -13.79 -15.84 16.40
C PRO A 90 -13.63 -14.73 15.34
N THR A 91 -14.30 -14.93 14.22
CA THR A 91 -14.63 -13.91 13.20
C THR A 91 -15.29 -12.66 13.79
N THR A 92 -14.95 -11.48 13.27
CA THR A 92 -15.90 -10.36 13.18
C THR A 92 -15.61 -9.54 11.92
N THR A 93 -16.53 -9.65 10.97
CA THR A 93 -16.66 -8.80 9.78
C THR A 93 -17.47 -7.58 10.18
N THR A 94 -16.97 -6.37 9.94
CA THR A 94 -17.77 -5.14 9.95
C THR A 94 -17.60 -4.44 8.61
N THR A 95 -18.58 -4.67 7.75
CA THR A 95 -18.86 -3.88 6.55
C THR A 95 -19.53 -2.59 7.00
N THR A 96 -18.83 -1.45 6.92
CA THR A 96 -19.47 -0.14 7.03
C THR A 96 -19.74 0.35 5.63
N THR A 97 -20.96 0.12 5.16
CA THR A 97 -21.55 0.88 4.05
C THR A 97 -21.77 2.31 4.54
N GLU A 98 -21.00 3.25 4.03
CA GLU A 98 -21.35 4.67 4.16
C GLU A 98 -22.67 4.90 3.39
N PRO A 99 -23.69 5.52 4.00
CA PRO A 99 -24.89 5.89 3.28
C PRO A 99 -24.57 6.98 2.24
N THR A 100 -24.95 6.71 1.00
CA THR A 100 -25.05 7.70 -0.06
C THR A 100 -25.96 8.84 0.38
N THR A 101 -25.41 10.06 0.46
CA THR A 101 -26.25 11.25 0.63
C THR A 101 -26.58 11.81 -0.75
N THR A 102 -27.74 11.43 -1.26
CA THR A 102 -28.36 12.06 -2.42
C THR A 102 -29.16 13.27 -1.93
N THR A 103 -28.65 14.48 -2.15
CA THR A 103 -29.44 15.69 -1.96
C THR A 103 -30.08 16.06 -3.30
N THR A 104 -31.32 15.61 -3.48
CA THR A 104 -32.24 16.12 -4.51
C THR A 104 -32.96 17.33 -3.91
N THR A 105 -32.69 18.53 -4.43
CA THR A 105 -33.55 19.70 -4.21
C THR A 105 -34.32 19.96 -5.49
N THR A 106 -35.58 19.53 -5.49
CA THR A 106 -36.58 19.87 -6.51
C THR A 106 -37.17 21.24 -6.19
N GLU A 107 -37.12 22.09 -7.21
CA GLU A 107 -37.97 23.23 -7.59
C GLU A 107 -38.96 23.81 -6.56
N ALA A 108 -38.86 25.13 -6.37
CA ALA A 108 -40.00 25.98 -6.06
C ALA A 108 -40.30 26.85 -7.29
N ASP A 109 -41.40 26.52 -7.96
CA ASP A 109 -42.19 27.43 -8.78
C ASP A 109 -42.78 28.54 -7.90
N GLY A 110 -42.76 29.78 -8.40
CA GLY A 110 -43.63 30.87 -7.92
C GLY A 110 -42.91 32.12 -7.40
N GLY A 111 -43.10 33.24 -8.12
CA GLY A 111 -42.85 34.58 -7.58
C GLY A 111 -42.73 35.67 -8.64
N ASP A 112 -43.86 36.22 -9.06
CA ASP A 112 -44.06 37.50 -9.76
C ASP A 112 -43.06 38.61 -9.36
N GLU A 113 -42.53 39.33 -10.37
CA GLU A 113 -42.75 40.78 -10.55
C GLU A 113 -42.57 41.18 -12.02
#